data_AF-A0AAD7PAH9-F1
#
_entry.id   AF-A0AAD7PAH9-F1
#
_cell.length_a   1.000
_cell.length_b   1.000
_cell.length_c   1.000
_cell.angle_alpha   90.00
_cell.angle_beta   90.00
_cell.angle_gamma   90.00
#
_symmetry.space_group_name_H-M   'P 1'
#
loop_
_entity.id
_entity.type
_entity.pdbx_description
1 polymer ?
#
loop_
_entity_poly.entity_id
_entity_poly.type
_entity_poly.pdbx_seq_one_letter_code
_entity_poly.pdbx_strand_id
1 'polypeptide(L)'
;MGFFDLNIPFREFSPSGKATIDSTRTKLVVKAMELGYTGITYNRTIRGVMSDHHRCSISLLTLSSLLKLAPSPSSSVKLHRDLLGIPVATPFGQYRRLTIYIDSPAQSQALNSGKPILKTYDLVAVKPLNQSAFDQACERLEVDVIVIDFSAKLPFRLKQPLVKAAAEIFKKGGN
;
A
#
# COMPACT_ATOMS: atom_id res chain seq x y z
N MET A 1 -9.76 -8.55 15.94
CA MET A 1 -8.95 -7.56 15.19
C MET A 1 -8.21 -8.33 14.11
N GLY A 2 -8.24 -7.88 12.85
CA GLY A 2 -7.56 -8.58 11.75
C GLY A 2 -6.13 -8.09 11.52
N PHE A 3 -5.31 -8.91 10.88
CA PHE A 3 -3.96 -8.52 10.46
C PHE A 3 -3.93 -8.09 9.00
N PHE A 4 -3.22 -7.00 8.70
CA PHE A 4 -3.12 -6.46 7.35
C PHE A 4 -1.67 -6.23 6.96
N ASP A 5 -1.30 -6.62 5.74
CA ASP A 5 -0.04 -6.21 5.11
C ASP A 5 -0.31 -5.01 4.19
N LEU A 6 0.39 -3.89 4.42
CA LEU A 6 0.19 -2.64 3.68
C LEU A 6 1.18 -2.44 2.52
N ASN A 7 2.02 -3.43 2.18
CA ASN A 7 3.15 -3.22 1.29
C ASN A 7 3.47 -4.41 0.35
N ILE A 8 2.45 -5.09 -0.19
CA ILE A 8 2.67 -6.12 -1.21
C ILE A 8 3.07 -5.44 -2.53
N PRO A 9 4.29 -5.64 -3.07
CA PRO A 9 4.74 -4.91 -4.25
C PRO A 9 3.93 -5.33 -5.49
N PHE A 10 3.40 -4.34 -6.22
CA PHE A 10 2.76 -4.53 -7.50
C PHE A 10 3.69 -4.13 -8.64
N ARG A 11 3.97 -5.06 -9.56
CA ARG A 11 4.76 -4.79 -10.77
C ARG A 11 3.82 -4.56 -11.96
N GLU A 12 4.03 -3.45 -12.67
CA GLU A 12 3.27 -3.13 -13.88
C GLU A 12 3.56 -4.12 -15.02
N PHE A 13 2.59 -4.22 -15.93
CA PHE A 13 2.55 -5.21 -16.99
C PHE A 13 3.63 -4.94 -18.04
N SER A 14 4.42 -5.96 -18.36
CA SER A 14 4.91 -6.15 -19.73
C SER A 14 3.93 -7.10 -20.45
N PRO A 15 3.53 -6.83 -21.71
CA PRO A 15 2.50 -7.62 -22.41
C PRO A 15 2.77 -9.13 -22.44
N SER A 16 4.04 -9.55 -22.37
CA SER A 16 4.45 -10.96 -22.38
C SER A 16 4.36 -11.69 -21.03
N GLY A 17 4.14 -10.99 -19.91
CA GLY A 17 4.30 -11.54 -18.56
C GLY A 17 3.03 -11.65 -17.70
N LYS A 18 1.86 -11.26 -18.22
CA LYS A 18 0.64 -11.06 -17.42
C LYS A 18 0.20 -12.31 -16.65
N ALA A 19 0.17 -13.47 -17.30
CA ALA A 19 -0.28 -14.72 -16.70
C ALA A 19 0.62 -15.19 -15.53
N THR A 20 1.94 -15.09 -15.69
CA THR A 20 2.92 -15.48 -14.67
C THR A 20 2.86 -14.57 -13.44
N ILE A 21 2.67 -13.27 -13.65
CA ILE A 21 2.52 -12.29 -12.57
C ILE A 21 1.21 -12.50 -11.81
N ASP A 22 0.09 -12.72 -12.51
CA ASP A 22 -1.20 -13.01 -11.85
C ASP A 22 -1.16 -14.31 -11.06
N SER A 23 -0.47 -15.34 -11.56
CA SER A 23 -0.19 -16.57 -10.80
C SER A 23 0.62 -16.29 -9.53
N THR A 24 1.67 -15.47 -9.64
CA THR A 24 2.53 -15.11 -8.49
C THR A 24 1.77 -14.31 -7.44
N ARG A 25 0.98 -13.32 -7.88
CA ARG A 25 0.10 -12.54 -7.00
C ARG A 25 -0.89 -13.44 -6.27
N THR A 26 -1.50 -14.37 -6.99
CA THR A 26 -2.45 -15.31 -6.39
C THR A 26 -1.77 -16.20 -5.35
N LYS A 27 -0.56 -16.71 -5.62
CA LYS A 27 0.22 -17.46 -4.63
C LYS A 27 0.54 -16.64 -3.38
N LEU A 28 0.90 -15.36 -3.53
CA LEU A 28 1.15 -14.47 -2.39
C LEU A 28 -0.11 -14.25 -1.56
N VAL A 29 -1.27 -14.04 -2.20
CA VAL A 29 -2.55 -13.86 -1.51
C VAL A 29 -2.95 -15.12 -0.75
N VAL A 30 -2.91 -16.29 -1.39
CA VAL A 30 -3.18 -17.56 -0.72
C VAL A 30 -2.23 -17.73 0.47
N LYS A 31 -0.95 -17.42 0.30
CA LYS A 31 0.01 -17.55 1.40
C LYS A 31 -0.27 -16.58 2.55
N ALA A 32 -0.66 -15.35 2.26
CA ALA A 32 -1.05 -14.38 3.28
C ALA A 32 -2.28 -14.87 4.07
N MET A 33 -3.28 -15.44 3.38
CA MET A 33 -4.44 -16.05 4.03
C MET A 33 -4.04 -17.21 4.95
N GLU A 34 -3.16 -18.10 4.47
CA GLU A 34 -2.65 -19.23 5.26
C GLU A 34 -1.86 -18.81 6.51
N LEU A 35 -1.26 -17.62 6.49
CA LEU A 35 -0.51 -17.04 7.61
C LEU A 35 -1.40 -16.23 8.56
N GLY A 36 -2.71 -16.15 8.30
CA GLY A 36 -3.69 -15.47 9.15
C GLY A 36 -3.89 -13.98 8.86
N TYR A 37 -3.39 -13.46 7.74
CA TYR A 37 -3.76 -12.12 7.29
C TYR A 37 -5.24 -12.08 6.90
N THR A 38 -5.90 -10.97 7.21
CA THR A 38 -7.30 -10.67 6.89
C THR A 38 -7.41 -9.85 5.61
N GLY A 39 -6.34 -9.13 5.25
CA GLY A 39 -6.25 -8.43 3.98
C GLY A 39 -4.84 -7.99 3.66
N ILE A 40 -4.65 -7.57 2.42
CA ILE A 40 -3.40 -7.02 1.92
C ILE A 40 -3.64 -5.73 1.14
N THR A 41 -2.57 -4.98 0.94
CA THR A 41 -2.55 -3.79 0.08
C THR A 41 -1.48 -3.93 -0.98
N TYR A 42 -1.87 -3.79 -2.24
CA TYR A 42 -0.96 -3.74 -3.37
C TYR A 42 -0.33 -2.36 -3.47
N ASN A 43 1.00 -2.27 -3.35
CA ASN A 43 1.75 -1.03 -3.43
C ASN A 43 2.32 -0.82 -4.84
N ARG A 44 1.92 0.28 -5.49
CA ARG A 44 2.54 0.80 -6.71
C ARG A 44 3.43 1.98 -6.35
N THR A 45 4.65 2.00 -6.89
CA THR A 45 5.61 3.09 -6.66
C THR A 45 5.77 3.95 -7.89
N ILE A 46 5.77 5.27 -7.74
CA ILE A 46 6.05 6.21 -8.84
C ILE A 46 7.22 7.14 -8.49
N ARG A 47 7.97 7.55 -9.52
CA ARG A 47 9.04 8.54 -9.45
C ARG A 47 8.74 9.65 -10.45
N GLY A 48 9.15 10.88 -10.15
CA GLY A 48 8.83 12.05 -10.97
C GLY A 48 7.48 12.67 -10.61
N VAL A 49 7.01 13.60 -11.45
CA VAL A 49 5.75 14.32 -11.25
C VAL A 49 4.58 13.44 -11.67
N MET A 50 3.52 13.42 -10.85
CA MET A 50 2.32 12.63 -11.13
C MET A 50 1.60 13.12 -12.40
N SER A 51 0.98 12.20 -13.12
CA SER A 51 0.29 12.40 -14.40
C SER A 51 -0.84 11.37 -14.55
N ASP A 52 -1.75 11.56 -15.51
CA ASP A 52 -2.92 10.68 -15.67
C ASP A 52 -2.58 9.19 -15.90
N HIS A 53 -1.39 8.88 -16.42
CA HIS A 53 -0.92 7.48 -16.56
C HIS A 53 -0.70 6.77 -15.22
N HIS A 54 -0.62 7.52 -14.13
CA HIS A 54 -0.47 7.01 -12.77
C HIS A 54 -1.80 6.68 -12.09
N ARG A 55 -2.94 6.82 -12.78
CA ARG A 55 -4.24 6.31 -12.30
C ARG A 55 -4.15 4.81 -12.02
N CYS A 56 -4.86 4.37 -10.98
CA CYS A 56 -4.82 2.99 -10.55
C CYS A 56 -5.34 2.04 -11.65
N SER A 57 -4.46 1.16 -12.12
CA SER A 57 -4.75 0.08 -13.07
C SER A 57 -4.65 -1.32 -12.44
N ILE A 58 -4.45 -1.39 -11.11
CA ILE A 58 -4.33 -2.66 -10.38
C ILE A 58 -5.68 -3.37 -10.36
N SER A 59 -5.78 -4.50 -11.06
CA SER A 59 -6.95 -5.37 -11.00
C SER A 59 -6.93 -6.22 -9.74
N LEU A 60 -8.02 -6.23 -8.96
CA LEU A 60 -8.14 -7.12 -7.79
C LEU A 60 -8.31 -8.58 -8.22
N LEU A 61 -7.82 -9.51 -7.41
CA LEU A 61 -7.99 -10.93 -7.71
C LEU A 61 -9.44 -11.35 -7.46
N THR A 62 -9.99 -12.12 -8.39
CA THR A 62 -11.33 -12.70 -8.27
C THR A 62 -11.26 -14.05 -7.55
N LEU A 63 -12.41 -14.48 -7.01
CA LEU A 63 -12.58 -15.80 -6.41
C LEU A 63 -12.12 -16.92 -7.36
N SER A 64 -12.44 -16.80 -8.65
CA SER A 64 -12.08 -17.79 -9.67
C SER A 64 -10.56 -17.95 -9.83
N SER A 65 -9.80 -16.86 -9.73
CA SER A 65 -8.33 -16.92 -9.77
C SER A 65 -7.77 -17.62 -8.53
N LEU A 66 -8.34 -17.34 -7.36
CA LEU A 66 -7.94 -17.98 -6.10
C LEU A 66 -8.25 -19.48 -6.10
N LEU A 67 -9.46 -19.88 -6.50
CA LEU A 67 -9.90 -21.29 -6.51
C LEU A 67 -9.09 -22.17 -7.48
N LYS A 68 -8.59 -21.61 -8.58
CA LYS A 68 -7.71 -22.34 -9.51
C LYS A 68 -6.40 -22.80 -8.85
N LEU A 69 -5.92 -22.07 -7.84
CA LEU A 69 -4.67 -22.36 -7.14
C LEU A 69 -4.89 -22.97 -5.75
N ALA A 70 -6.00 -22.65 -5.09
CA ALA A 70 -6.40 -23.18 -3.80
C ALA A 70 -7.89 -23.57 -3.85
N PRO A 71 -8.20 -24.79 -4.35
CA PRO A 71 -9.58 -25.23 -4.57
C PRO A 71 -10.39 -25.39 -3.28
N SER A 72 -9.72 -25.61 -2.14
CA SER A 72 -10.32 -25.56 -0.82
C SER A 72 -9.54 -24.61 0.08
N PRO A 73 -10.22 -23.83 0.96
CA PRO A 73 -9.53 -23.05 1.97
C PRO A 73 -8.77 -24.01 2.89
N SER A 74 -7.49 -23.72 3.13
CA SER A 74 -6.68 -24.56 4.01
C SER A 74 -7.26 -24.59 5.43
N SER A 75 -7.02 -25.69 6.14
CA SER A 75 -7.33 -25.78 7.57
C SER A 75 -6.68 -24.66 8.38
N SER A 76 -5.50 -24.17 7.94
CA SER A 76 -4.84 -23.02 8.57
C SER A 76 -5.63 -21.72 8.41
N VAL A 77 -6.23 -21.44 7.23
CA VAL A 77 -7.10 -20.25 7.08
C VAL A 77 -8.26 -20.30 8.07
N LYS A 78 -8.94 -21.45 8.16
CA LYS A 78 -10.06 -21.61 9.12
C LYS A 78 -9.59 -21.41 10.56
N LEU A 79 -8.51 -22.08 10.96
CA LEU A 79 -7.92 -21.98 12.29
C LEU A 79 -7.61 -20.53 12.67
N HIS A 80 -6.92 -19.78 11.80
CA HIS A 80 -6.57 -18.38 12.06
C HIS A 80 -7.80 -17.49 12.19
N ARG A 81 -8.82 -17.71 11.36
CA ARG A 81 -10.06 -16.94 11.42
C ARG A 81 -10.83 -17.21 12.70
N ASP A 82 -10.93 -18.47 13.11
CA ASP A 82 -11.57 -18.86 14.37
C ASP A 82 -10.83 -18.23 15.56
N LEU A 83 -9.49 -18.28 15.58
CA LEU A 83 -8.67 -17.67 16.64
C LEU A 83 -8.83 -16.15 16.73
N LEU A 84 -8.99 -15.47 15.59
CA LEU A 84 -9.14 -14.01 15.52
C LEU A 84 -10.59 -13.54 15.65
N GLY A 85 -11.54 -14.46 15.78
CA GLY A 85 -12.97 -14.16 15.82
C GLY A 85 -13.50 -13.54 14.52
N ILE A 86 -12.92 -13.90 13.37
CA ILE A 86 -13.30 -13.38 12.06
C ILE A 86 -14.25 -14.37 11.39
N PRO A 87 -15.55 -14.04 11.20
CA PRO A 87 -16.52 -14.95 10.59
C PRO A 87 -16.04 -15.44 9.23
N VAL A 88 -16.17 -16.73 8.90
CA VAL A 88 -15.67 -17.30 7.62
C VAL A 88 -16.21 -16.57 6.38
N ALA A 89 -17.42 -15.99 6.48
CA ALA A 89 -18.05 -15.21 5.41
C ALA A 89 -17.35 -13.87 5.10
N THR A 90 -16.51 -13.33 5.99
CA THR A 90 -15.82 -12.06 5.73
C THR A 90 -14.86 -12.23 4.53
N PRO A 91 -14.98 -11.41 3.48
CA PRO A 91 -14.08 -11.51 2.35
C PRO A 91 -12.65 -11.10 2.74
N PHE A 92 -11.67 -11.68 2.06
CA PHE A 92 -10.28 -11.24 2.23
C PHE A 92 -10.10 -9.84 1.62
N GLY A 93 -9.67 -8.88 2.44
CA GLY A 93 -9.53 -7.48 2.03
C GLY A 93 -8.40 -7.30 1.01
N GLN A 94 -8.68 -6.67 -0.13
CA GLN A 94 -7.67 -6.32 -1.12
C GLN A 94 -7.74 -4.82 -1.41
N TYR A 95 -6.69 -4.11 -1.03
CA TYR A 95 -6.59 -2.65 -1.16
C TYR A 95 -5.44 -2.26 -2.09
N ARG A 96 -5.40 -0.98 -2.46
CA ARG A 96 -4.44 -0.41 -3.42
C ARG A 96 -3.79 0.81 -2.80
N ARG A 97 -2.47 0.82 -2.81
CA ARG A 97 -1.65 1.91 -2.30
C ARG A 97 -0.78 2.49 -3.39
N LEU A 98 -0.67 3.81 -3.42
CA LEU A 98 0.30 4.52 -4.23
C LEU A 98 1.40 5.07 -3.32
N THR A 99 2.66 4.75 -3.60
CA THR A 99 3.82 5.34 -2.94
C THR A 99 4.56 6.27 -3.90
N ILE A 100 4.66 7.55 -3.54
CA ILE A 100 5.26 8.59 -4.38
C ILE A 100 6.63 8.97 -3.81
N TYR A 101 7.66 8.91 -4.64
CA TYR A 101 9.00 9.33 -4.26
C TYR A 101 9.11 10.83 -4.44
N ILE A 102 9.50 11.54 -3.38
CA ILE A 102 9.54 13.01 -3.38
C ILE A 102 10.96 13.49 -3.12
N ASP A 103 11.47 14.29 -4.05
CA ASP A 103 12.71 15.04 -3.91
C ASP A 103 12.56 16.53 -4.31
N SER A 104 11.45 16.91 -4.96
CA SER A 104 11.25 18.28 -5.48
C SER A 104 9.95 18.92 -4.97
N PRO A 105 9.90 20.27 -4.84
CA PRO A 105 8.67 20.99 -4.47
C PRO A 105 7.52 20.79 -5.45
N ALA A 106 7.82 20.61 -6.75
CA ALA A 106 6.82 20.36 -7.78
C ALA A 106 6.01 19.09 -7.51
N GLN A 107 6.67 18.03 -7.02
CA GLN A 107 5.99 16.79 -6.62
C GLN A 107 5.11 16.98 -5.39
N SER A 108 5.58 17.72 -4.40
CA SER A 108 4.77 18.08 -3.22
C SER A 108 3.52 18.87 -3.60
N GLN A 109 3.64 19.82 -4.53
CA GLN A 109 2.50 20.60 -5.01
C GLN A 109 1.51 19.73 -5.80
N ALA A 110 2.02 18.81 -6.63
CA ALA A 110 1.20 17.87 -7.40
C ALA A 110 0.41 16.90 -6.51
N LEU A 111 0.88 16.60 -5.28
CA LEU A 111 0.12 15.81 -4.30
C LEU A 111 -1.12 16.54 -3.81
N ASN A 112 -0.99 17.83 -3.48
CA ASN A 112 -2.09 18.64 -2.97
C ASN A 112 -3.16 18.91 -4.04
N SER A 113 -2.74 19.09 -5.31
CA SER A 113 -3.66 19.32 -6.44
C SER A 113 -4.13 18.05 -7.15
N GLY A 114 -3.40 16.94 -7.02
CA GLY A 114 -3.61 15.68 -7.73
C GLY A 114 -4.74 14.78 -7.22
N LYS A 115 -5.72 15.36 -6.52
CA LYS A 115 -6.86 14.65 -5.89
C LYS A 115 -7.57 13.64 -6.81
N PRO A 116 -7.74 13.86 -8.14
CA PRO A 116 -8.42 12.87 -9.00
C PRO A 116 -7.67 11.55 -9.14
N ILE A 117 -6.34 11.56 -9.15
CA ILE A 117 -5.52 10.35 -9.30
C ILE A 117 -5.42 9.64 -7.96
N LEU A 118 -5.19 10.39 -6.88
CA LEU A 118 -5.11 9.85 -5.52
C LEU A 118 -6.39 9.12 -5.10
N LYS A 119 -7.57 9.65 -5.47
CA LYS A 119 -8.88 9.00 -5.25
C LYS A 119 -9.06 7.64 -5.94
N THR A 120 -8.16 7.26 -6.86
CA THR A 120 -8.20 5.93 -7.49
C THR A 120 -7.52 4.84 -6.66
N TYR A 121 -6.85 5.23 -5.57
CA TYR A 121 -6.21 4.35 -4.61
C TYR A 121 -6.92 4.42 -3.26
N ASP A 122 -6.79 3.36 -2.48
CA ASP A 122 -7.34 3.29 -1.12
C ASP A 122 -6.41 3.97 -0.10
N LEU A 123 -5.09 3.93 -0.35
CA LEU A 123 -4.07 4.55 0.49
C LEU A 123 -3.05 5.34 -0.34
N VAL A 124 -2.61 6.48 0.19
CA VAL A 124 -1.57 7.32 -0.38
C VAL A 124 -0.38 7.38 0.56
N ALA A 125 0.79 7.09 0.03
CA ALA A 125 2.04 7.10 0.76
C ALA A 125 3.10 7.93 0.05
N VAL A 126 4.03 8.46 0.83
CA VAL A 126 5.17 9.23 0.32
C VAL A 126 6.48 8.69 0.84
N LYS A 127 7.49 8.62 -0.02
CA LYS A 127 8.86 8.29 0.33
C LYS A 127 9.73 9.53 0.11
N PRO A 128 10.03 10.31 1.15
CA PRO A 128 10.92 11.46 1.02
C PRO A 128 12.35 11.00 0.72
N LEU A 129 13.05 11.74 -0.14
CA LEU A 129 14.42 11.45 -0.55
C LEU A 129 15.43 12.53 -0.11
N ASN A 130 15.00 13.57 0.57
CA ASN A 130 15.84 14.61 1.15
C ASN A 130 15.15 15.30 2.35
N GLN A 131 15.87 16.20 3.04
CA GLN A 131 15.35 16.87 4.23
C GLN A 131 14.10 17.72 3.95
N SER A 132 14.09 18.47 2.84
CA SER A 132 12.95 19.33 2.48
C SER A 132 11.67 18.52 2.23
N ALA A 133 11.79 17.40 1.53
CA ALA A 133 10.68 16.50 1.28
C ALA A 133 10.16 15.84 2.57
N PHE A 134 11.06 15.46 3.48
CA PHE A 134 10.68 14.91 4.79
C PHE A 134 9.94 15.93 5.66
N ASP A 135 10.46 17.15 5.74
CA ASP A 135 9.87 18.23 6.52
C ASP A 135 8.46 18.56 5.98
N GLN A 136 8.30 18.67 4.64
CA GLN A 136 6.99 18.86 4.01
C GLN A 136 6.02 17.70 4.25
N ALA A 137 6.50 16.44 4.17
CA ALA A 137 5.67 15.27 4.42
C ALA A 137 5.13 15.22 5.85
N CYS A 138 5.91 15.71 6.83
CA CYS A 138 5.48 15.72 8.23
C CYS A 138 4.50 16.86 8.57
N GLU A 139 4.54 17.97 7.83
CA GLU A 139 3.81 19.20 8.20
C GLU A 139 2.65 19.55 7.27
N ARG A 140 2.74 19.24 5.97
CA ARG A 140 1.91 19.87 4.94
C ARG A 140 1.20 18.89 4.00
N LEU A 141 1.73 17.68 3.83
CA LEU A 141 1.16 16.74 2.86
C LEU A 141 -0.02 15.97 3.46
N GLU A 142 -1.14 15.96 2.73
CA GLU A 142 -2.32 15.14 3.03
C GLU A 142 -2.08 13.70 2.51
N VAL A 143 -1.40 12.89 3.30
CA VAL A 143 -1.05 11.49 2.97
C VAL A 143 -1.44 10.59 4.13
N ASP A 144 -1.49 9.27 3.91
CA ASP A 144 -1.82 8.28 4.94
C ASP A 144 -0.56 7.64 5.57
N VAL A 145 0.53 7.54 4.80
CA VAL A 145 1.75 6.84 5.22
C VAL A 145 3.02 7.59 4.77
N ILE A 146 3.94 7.83 5.70
CA ILE A 146 5.31 8.27 5.38
C ILE A 146 6.24 7.06 5.41
N VAL A 147 6.86 6.77 4.27
CA VAL A 147 7.75 5.62 4.09
C VAL A 147 9.19 6.04 4.33
N ILE A 148 9.83 5.42 5.31
CA ILE A 148 11.25 5.62 5.59
C ILE A 148 11.98 4.33 5.23
N ASP A 149 13.04 4.46 4.43
CA ASP A 149 13.85 3.33 3.99
C ASP A 149 15.12 3.22 4.83
N PHE A 150 15.12 2.27 5.76
CA PHE A 150 16.24 2.00 6.66
C PHE A 150 17.28 1.02 6.09
N SER A 151 17.13 0.58 4.82
CA SER A 151 18.12 -0.30 4.19
C SER A 151 19.44 0.40 3.84
N ALA A 152 19.43 1.72 3.76
CA ALA A 152 20.59 2.56 3.47
C ALA A 152 20.64 3.76 4.42
N LYS A 153 21.75 4.50 4.37
CA LYS A 153 21.89 5.76 5.10
C LYS A 153 20.77 6.73 4.69
N LEU A 154 20.02 7.22 5.67
CA LEU A 154 18.91 8.15 5.43
C LEU A 154 19.42 9.46 4.81
N PRO A 155 18.75 9.98 3.76
CA PRO A 155 19.11 11.25 3.13
C PRO A 155 18.54 12.47 3.89
N PHE A 156 17.97 12.26 5.07
CA PHE A 156 17.40 13.28 5.95
C PHE A 156 17.57 12.86 7.42
N ARG A 157 17.48 13.84 8.32
CA ARG A 157 17.48 13.64 9.77
C ARG A 157 16.05 13.55 10.28
N LEU A 158 15.79 12.54 11.11
CA LEU A 158 14.54 12.40 11.85
C LEU A 158 14.54 13.37 13.02
N LYS A 159 13.90 14.53 12.86
CA LYS A 159 13.73 15.52 13.94
C LYS A 159 12.52 15.12 14.78
N GLN A 160 12.73 14.90 16.09
CA GLN A 160 11.67 14.48 17.01
C GLN A 160 10.42 15.39 16.98
N PRO A 161 10.53 16.74 16.88
CA PRO A 161 9.36 17.61 16.74
C PRO A 161 8.52 17.31 15.48
N LEU A 162 9.16 17.04 14.34
CA LEU A 162 8.47 16.77 13.07
C LEU A 162 7.78 15.40 13.08
N VAL A 163 8.45 14.37 13.59
CA VAL A 163 7.86 13.03 13.72
C VAL A 163 6.64 13.08 14.64
N LYS A 164 6.72 13.83 15.74
CA LYS A 164 5.60 14.04 16.66
C LYS A 164 4.45 14.79 16.00
N ALA A 165 4.74 15.86 15.26
CA ALA A 165 3.73 16.62 14.52
C ALA A 165 2.97 15.74 13.52
N ALA A 166 3.70 14.95 12.72
CA ALA A 166 3.11 14.02 11.77
C ALA A 166 2.20 13.00 12.47
N ALA A 167 2.67 12.37 13.56
CA ALA A 167 1.88 11.39 14.31
C ALA A 167 0.56 11.95 14.86
N GLU A 168 0.55 13.22 15.28
CA GLU A 168 -0.67 13.88 15.76
C GLU A 168 -1.62 14.28 14.62
N ILE A 169 -1.10 14.63 13.44
CA ILE A 169 -1.92 14.86 12.24
C ILE A 169 -2.65 13.58 11.85
N PHE A 170 -1.95 12.44 11.80
CA PHE A 170 -2.54 11.15 11.47
C PHE A 170 -3.64 10.71 12.45
N LYS A 171 -3.53 11.04 13.73
CA LYS A 171 -4.59 10.75 14.71
C LYS A 171 -5.87 11.54 14.46
N LYS A 172 -5.76 12.78 13.98
CA LYS A 172 -6.92 13.68 13.78
C LYS A 172 -7.72 13.38 12.52
N GLY A 173 -7.08 12.80 11.50
CA GLY A 173 -7.74 12.43 10.23
C GLY A 173 -8.62 11.18 10.28
N GLY A 174 -8.72 10.50 11.43
CA GLY A 174 -9.46 9.25 11.60
C GLY A 174 -10.88 9.36 12.18
N ASN A 175 -11.50 10.56 12.16
CA ASN A 175 -12.90 10.78 12.56
C ASN A 175 -13.82 10.87 11.34
#